data_AF-A0A6V7JKK6-F1
#
_entry.id   AF-A0A6V7JKK6-F1
#
_cell.length_a   1.000
_cell.length_b   1.000
_cell.length_c   1.000
_cell.angle_alpha   90.00
_cell.angle_beta   90.00
_cell.angle_gamma   90.00
#
_symmetry.space_group_name_H-M   'P 1'
#
loop_
_entity.id
_entity.type
_entity.pdbx_description
1 polymer ?
#
loop_
_entity_poly.entity_id
_entity_poly.type
_entity_poly.pdbx_seq_one_letter_code
_entity_poly.pdbx_strand_id
1 'polypeptide(L)' 'DDREPGEPAHHARRPMNAFLIFCKRHRTSVRSHFPNLENRAVTRVLGEWWATLHPEQKQSYVDLAQE' A
#
# COMPACT_ATOMS: atom_id res chain seq x y z
N ASP A 1 -32.32 8.13 1.03
CA ASP A 1 -31.18 7.50 1.72
C ASP A 1 -30.18 7.11 0.64
N ASP A 2 -29.44 8.09 0.13
CA ASP A 2 -28.47 7.88 -0.96
C ASP A 2 -27.08 8.09 -0.36
N ARG A 3 -26.38 6.97 -0.15
CA ARG A 3 -25.09 6.91 0.52
C ARG A 3 -24.04 7.63 -0.32
N GLU A 4 -23.68 8.85 0.08
CA GLU A 4 -22.46 9.51 -0.38
C GLU A 4 -21.26 8.56 -0.19
N PRO A 5 -20.48 8.27 -1.25
CA PRO A 5 -19.18 7.64 -1.06
C PRO A 5 -18.26 8.71 -0.47
N GLY A 6 -18.28 8.83 0.86
CA GLY A 6 -17.39 9.71 1.60
C GLY A 6 -15.95 9.49 1.15
N GLU A 7 -15.41 10.45 0.41
CA GLU A 7 -13.99 10.59 0.20
C GLU A 7 -13.35 10.60 1.59
N PRO A 8 -12.44 9.66 1.93
CA PRO A 8 -11.71 9.80 3.16
C PRO A 8 -10.83 11.03 3.01
N ALA A 9 -11.25 12.07 3.73
CA ALA A 9 -10.58 13.31 3.95
C ALA A 9 -9.12 13.09 4.36
N HIS A 10 -8.30 14.11 4.10
CA HIS A 10 -6.90 14.20 4.50
C HIS A 10 -5.95 13.29 3.72
N HIS A 11 -5.53 13.78 2.56
CA HIS A 11 -4.12 13.73 2.15
C HIS A 11 -3.23 14.49 3.17
N ALA A 12 -3.28 14.14 4.44
CA ALA A 12 -2.09 14.20 5.25
C ALA A 12 -1.15 13.22 4.57
N ARG A 13 -0.13 13.72 3.85
CA ARG A 13 1.03 12.90 3.50
C ARG A 13 1.67 12.53 4.84
N ARG A 14 1.10 11.53 5.50
CA ARG A 14 1.65 10.93 6.69
C ARG A 14 3.08 10.51 6.35
N PRO A 15 4.00 10.55 7.31
CA PRO A 15 5.34 9.99 7.09
C PRO A 15 5.19 8.61 6.44
N MET A 16 6.07 8.31 5.48
CA MET A 16 6.00 7.06 4.72
C MET A 16 6.28 5.89 5.67
N ASN A 17 5.23 5.35 6.28
CA ASN A 17 5.30 4.16 7.10
C ASN A 17 5.82 2.98 6.27
N ALA A 18 6.31 1.94 6.96
CA ALA A 18 6.79 0.68 6.36
C ALA A 18 5.91 0.17 5.21
N PHE A 19 4.58 0.22 5.40
CA PHE A 19 3.60 -0.20 4.40
C PHE A 19 3.60 0.66 3.12
N LEU A 20 3.79 1.97 3.23
CA LEU A 20 3.84 2.87 2.08
C LEU A 20 5.15 2.69 1.28
N ILE A 21 6.27 2.43 1.96
CA ILE A 21 7.55 2.07 1.31
C ILE A 21 7.40 0.74 0.55
N PHE A 22 6.79 -0.26 1.20
CA PHE A 22 6.48 -1.53 0.56
C PHE A 22 5.60 -1.34 -0.68
N CYS A 23 4.50 -0.59 -0.55
CA CYS A 23 3.62 -0.25 -1.66
C CYS A 23 4.37 0.42 -2.80
N LYS A 24 5.23 1.42 -2.53
CA LYS A 24 5.97 2.13 -3.58
C LYS A 24 6.89 1.20 -4.37
N ARG A 25 7.57 0.25 -3.71
CA ARG A 25 8.45 -0.71 -4.38
C ARG A 25 7.68 -1.76 -5.18
N HIS A 26 6.59 -2.28 -4.64
CA HIS A 26 5.85 -3.38 -5.25
C HIS A 26 4.76 -2.93 -6.22
N ARG A 27 4.30 -1.68 -6.14
CA ARG A 27 3.28 -1.13 -7.04
C ARG A 27 3.68 -1.29 -8.49
N THR A 28 4.93 -1.01 -8.86
CA THR A 28 5.42 -1.20 -10.22
C THR A 28 5.35 -2.66 -10.65
N SER A 29 5.70 -3.58 -9.74
CA SER A 29 5.64 -5.03 -10.00
C SER A 29 4.20 -5.52 -10.20
N VAL A 30 3.27 -5.10 -9.34
CA VAL A 30 1.84 -5.41 -9.46
C VAL A 30 1.26 -4.80 -10.72
N ARG A 31 1.59 -3.54 -11.06
CA ARG A 31 1.16 -2.87 -12.29
C ARG A 31 1.70 -3.57 -13.54
N SER A 32 2.91 -4.13 -13.47
CA SER A 32 3.51 -4.88 -14.58
C SER A 32 2.83 -6.24 -14.77
N HIS A 33 2.48 -6.93 -13.68
CA HIS A 33 1.74 -8.20 -13.75
C HIS A 33 0.28 -7.99 -14.15
N PHE A 34 -0.30 -6.86 -13.72
CA PHE A 34 -1.70 -6.53 -13.93
C PHE A 34 -1.86 -5.11 -14.48
N PRO A 35 -1.53 -4.90 -15.77
CA PRO A 35 -1.60 -3.57 -16.40
C PRO A 35 -3.03 -3.02 -16.46
N ASN A 36 -4.03 -3.90 -16.49
CA ASN A 36 -5.45 -3.56 -16.55
C ASN A 36 -6.11 -3.40 -15.17
N LEU A 37 -5.39 -3.64 -14.08
CA LEU A 37 -5.94 -3.52 -12.73
C LEU A 37 -6.03 -2.04 -12.32
N GLU A 38 -7.20 -1.68 -11.80
CA GLU A 38 -7.46 -0.35 -11.25
C GLU A 38 -6.62 -0.07 -10.00
N ASN A 39 -6.31 1.20 -9.76
CA ASN A 39 -5.51 1.63 -8.61
C ASN A 39 -6.05 1.11 -7.26
N ARG A 40 -7.38 1.05 -7.11
CA ARG A 40 -8.03 0.52 -5.89
C ARG A 40 -7.70 -0.95 -5.68
N ALA A 41 -7.73 -1.73 -6.75
CA ALA A 41 -7.45 -3.15 -6.70
C ALA A 41 -5.94 -3.43 -6.53
N VAL A 42 -5.07 -2.62 -7.15
CA VAL A 42 -3.61 -2.65 -6.88
C VAL A 42 -3.31 -2.43 -5.41
N THR A 43 -3.93 -1.44 -4.76
CA THR A 43 -3.75 -1.18 -3.32
C THR A 43 -4.26 -2.33 -2.46
N ARG A 44 -5.36 -3.00 -2.86
CA ARG A 44 -5.85 -4.21 -2.17
C ARG A 44 -4.83 -5.34 -2.23
N VAL A 45 -4.33 -5.67 -3.41
CA VAL A 45 -3.32 -6.72 -3.61
C VAL A 45 -2.06 -6.42 -2.78
N LEU A 46 -1.59 -5.17 -2.78
CA LEU A 46 -0.45 -4.77 -1.96
C LEU A 46 -0.73 -4.89 -0.46
N GLY A 47 -1.96 -4.64 0.00
CA GLY A 47 -2.39 -4.86 1.38
C GLY A 47 -2.34 -6.33 1.78
N GLU A 48 -2.81 -7.22 0.91
CA GLU A 48 -2.77 -8.68 1.13
C GLU A 48 -1.33 -9.20 1.12
N TRP A 49 -0.49 -8.73 0.19
CA TRP A 49 0.92 -9.06 0.17
C TRP A 49 1.63 -8.60 1.43
N TRP A 50 1.35 -7.37 1.87
CA TRP A 50 1.88 -6.89 3.14
C TRP A 50 1.42 -7.76 4.32
N ALA A 51 0.16 -8.16 4.37
CA ALA A 51 -0.33 -9.05 5.43
C ALA A 51 0.41 -10.40 5.45
N THR A 52 0.70 -10.95 4.26
CA THR A 52 1.40 -12.23 4.08
C THR A 52 2.92 -12.17 4.24
N LEU A 53 3.54 -10.99 4.23
CA LEU A 53 4.98 -10.84 4.48
C LEU A 53 5.37 -11.38 5.87
N HIS A 54 6.55 -11.99 5.91
CA HIS A 54 7.17 -12.44 7.14
C HIS A 54 7.50 -11.27 8.08
N PRO A 55 7.49 -11.49 9.40
CA PRO A 55 7.81 -10.45 10.37
C PRO A 55 9.20 -9.84 10.15
N GLU A 56 10.19 -10.64 9.76
CA GLU A 56 11.55 -10.16 9.44
C GLU A 56 11.55 -9.19 8.24
N GLN A 57 10.79 -9.52 7.19
CA GLN A 57 10.68 -8.64 6.02
C GLN A 57 9.95 -7.35 6.38
N LYS A 58 8.84 -7.44 7.12
CA LYS A 58 8.12 -6.28 7.65
C LYS A 58 9.06 -5.41 8.49
N GLN A 59 9.88 -6.02 9.34
CA GLN A 59 10.83 -5.32 10.19
C GLN A 59 11.85 -4.52 9.36
N SER A 60 12.38 -5.08 8.27
CA SER A 60 13.25 -4.31 7.37
C SER A 60 12.56 -3.07 6.81
N TYR A 61 11.29 -3.16 6.42
CA TYR A 61 10.53 -1.98 5.96
C TYR A 61 10.21 -0.98 7.09
N VAL A 62 10.05 -1.47 8.33
CA VAL A 62 9.85 -0.62 9.50
C VAL A 62 11.12 0.15 9.82
N ASP A 63 12.27 -0.51 9.81
CA ASP A 63 13.59 0.10 9.98
C ASP A 63 13.84 1.18 8.92
N LEU A 64 13.59 0.85 7.64
CA LEU A 64 13.62 1.78 6.50
C LEU A 64 12.65 2.97 6.62
N ALA A 65 11.59 2.86 7.42
CA ALA A 65 10.63 3.94 7.65
C ALA A 65 10.98 4.79 8.88
N GLN A 66 11.84 4.29 9.75
CA GLN A 66 12.31 4.98 10.95
C GLN A 66 13.64 5.74 10.73
N GLU A 67 14.39 5.40 9.68
CA GLU A 67 15.59 6.10 9.20
C GLU A 67 15.24 7.37 8.40
#